data_AF-A0A1S8A690-F1
#
_entry.id   AF-A0A1S8A690-F1
#
_cell.length_a   1.000
_cell.length_b   1.000
_cell.length_c   1.000
_cell.angle_alpha   90.00
_cell.angle_beta   90.00
_cell.angle_gamma   90.00
#
_symmetry.space_group_name_H-M   'P 1'
#
loop_
_entity.id
_entity.type
_entity.pdbx_description
1 polymer ?
#
loop_
_entity_poly.entity_id
_entity_poly.type
_entity_poly.pdbx_seq_one_letter_code
_entity_poly.pdbx_strand_id
1 'polypeptide(L)'
;MNEFRDFISNASKGLVLGRGGSAEEPHIKIAVIDDGIDTTHKDLHGHVVGGHFFGLDKPSPFWVSAGGHGTMMARLITRVFPKAEILSLKLDSQEQFQGQRQFSIDSAARAIQWAKDCGVPIISMSWSIEKVGETTKNLKILEDAVHAAKGDNILMFCSCNDQGDGEDNSYPGVYSGTIKIGAATAMGAKCQYVSASDRVHYLFPGRVMENEKDEETAGNAGKSFKDRSVEGSSLATALASGLAGLILYMFRLTSLKCEGNIATRLNIIANSPPKMEQVFDKLKSPKKSVEVWKNFQGIEEKVSDAARSMGRGPAARHKVMEDICRDLISNIPT
;
A
#
# COMPACT_ATOMS: atom_id res chain seq x y z
N MET A 1 10.43 -2.42 -14.84
CA MET A 1 10.29 -2.58 -13.36
C MET A 1 11.60 -2.27 -12.66
N ASN A 2 12.72 -2.91 -13.07
CA ASN A 2 14.04 -2.63 -12.49
C ASN A 2 14.47 -1.16 -12.65
N GLU A 3 14.27 -0.59 -13.84
CA GLU A 3 14.57 0.83 -14.13
C GLU A 3 13.92 1.81 -13.13
N PHE A 4 12.63 1.61 -12.82
CA PHE A 4 11.91 2.46 -11.87
C PHE A 4 12.34 2.23 -10.43
N ARG A 5 12.55 0.97 -10.04
CA ARG A 5 13.10 0.61 -8.73
C ARG A 5 14.47 1.26 -8.52
N ASP A 6 15.31 1.24 -9.55
CA ASP A 6 16.61 1.89 -9.54
C ASP A 6 16.48 3.41 -9.49
N PHE A 7 15.55 3.99 -10.24
CA PHE A 7 15.24 5.43 -10.17
C PHE A 7 14.91 5.86 -8.73
N ILE A 8 13.95 5.20 -8.06
CA ILE A 8 13.53 5.52 -6.69
C ILE A 8 14.63 5.23 -5.67
N SER A 9 15.34 4.11 -5.81
CA SER A 9 16.45 3.74 -4.91
C SER A 9 17.59 4.76 -4.96
N ASN A 10 17.74 5.47 -6.08
CA ASN A 10 18.77 6.49 -6.28
C ASN A 10 18.23 7.92 -6.19
N ALA A 11 16.93 8.14 -5.94
CA ALA A 11 16.30 9.47 -5.98
C ALA A 11 16.76 10.40 -4.85
N SER A 12 17.09 9.83 -3.68
CA SER A 12 17.62 10.57 -2.54
C SER A 12 19.13 10.79 -2.59
N LYS A 13 19.87 10.05 -3.45
CA LYS A 13 21.32 10.20 -3.58
C LYS A 13 21.67 11.61 -4.03
N GLY A 14 22.61 12.26 -3.34
CA GLY A 14 23.01 13.63 -3.63
C GLY A 14 22.09 14.70 -3.03
N LEU A 15 21.26 14.35 -2.02
CA LEU A 15 20.76 15.33 -1.04
C LEU A 15 21.97 15.92 -0.28
N VAL A 16 22.61 16.93 -0.88
CA VAL A 16 23.54 17.81 -0.17
C VAL A 16 22.69 18.94 0.38
N LEU A 17 22.42 18.84 1.67
CA LEU A 17 21.60 19.77 2.42
C LEU A 17 22.38 21.08 2.59
N GLY A 18 21.74 22.20 2.30
CA GLY A 18 22.33 23.53 2.49
C GLY A 18 22.88 23.72 3.91
N ARG A 19 23.93 24.53 4.03
CA ARG A 19 24.70 24.77 5.27
C ARG A 19 23.80 24.90 6.52
N GLY A 20 23.88 23.92 7.41
CA GLY A 20 23.56 24.11 8.84
C GLY A 20 22.47 23.22 9.45
N GLY A 21 21.75 22.40 8.68
CA GLY A 21 20.77 21.45 9.24
C GLY A 21 20.47 20.30 8.27
N SER A 22 20.59 19.07 8.75
CA SER A 22 20.30 17.89 7.93
C SER A 22 18.79 17.62 7.87
N ALA A 23 18.12 17.95 6.76
CA ALA A 23 16.82 17.33 6.49
C ALA A 23 17.05 15.86 6.08
N GLU A 24 16.55 14.94 6.91
CA GLU A 24 16.65 13.51 6.65
C GLU A 24 15.76 13.09 5.47
N GLU A 25 16.17 12.02 4.79
CA GLU A 25 15.36 11.42 3.73
C GLU A 25 13.97 11.05 4.27
N PRO A 26 12.86 11.31 3.55
CA PRO A 26 11.54 10.97 4.06
C PRO A 26 11.37 9.46 4.23
N HIS A 27 11.03 9.04 5.45
CA HIS A 27 10.62 7.68 5.77
C HIS A 27 9.10 7.58 5.69
N ILE A 28 8.59 6.59 4.94
CA ILE A 28 7.15 6.32 4.81
C ILE A 28 6.86 4.94 5.38
N LYS A 29 6.19 4.95 6.53
CA LYS A 29 5.74 3.74 7.24
C LYS A 29 4.37 3.32 6.76
N ILE A 30 4.20 2.05 6.42
CA ILE A 30 2.93 1.45 6.02
C ILE A 30 2.60 0.36 7.03
N ALA A 31 1.48 0.52 7.74
CA ALA A 31 0.96 -0.54 8.61
C ALA A 31 0.29 -1.60 7.76
N VAL A 32 0.78 -2.84 7.86
CA VAL A 32 0.16 -4.02 7.24
C VAL A 32 -0.56 -4.78 8.35
N ILE A 33 -1.88 -4.69 8.34
CA ILE A 33 -2.74 -5.39 9.30
C ILE A 33 -3.14 -6.72 8.65
N ASP A 34 -2.55 -7.84 9.08
CA ASP A 34 -2.75 -9.15 8.45
C ASP A 34 -2.36 -10.30 9.41
N ASP A 35 -2.07 -11.49 8.89
CA ASP A 35 -1.69 -12.69 9.65
C ASP A 35 -0.23 -12.72 10.17
N GLY A 36 0.45 -11.57 10.16
CA GLY A 36 1.86 -11.41 10.49
C GLY A 36 2.75 -11.45 9.24
N ILE A 37 4.05 -11.18 9.42
CA ILE A 37 5.00 -11.13 8.31
C ILE A 37 6.24 -11.95 8.66
N ASP A 38 6.63 -12.89 7.80
CA ASP A 38 7.92 -13.57 7.91
C ASP A 38 9.06 -12.61 7.57
N THR A 39 9.76 -12.12 8.60
CA THR A 39 10.87 -11.18 8.45
C THR A 39 12.16 -11.84 7.96
N THR A 40 12.22 -13.17 7.91
CA THR A 40 13.37 -13.92 7.39
C THR A 40 13.33 -14.07 5.87
N HIS A 41 12.23 -13.64 5.24
CA HIS A 41 12.10 -13.65 3.79
C HIS A 41 13.08 -12.67 3.13
N LYS A 42 13.88 -13.16 2.17
CA LYS A 42 14.94 -12.40 1.49
C LYS A 42 14.50 -11.02 0.97
N ASP A 43 13.31 -10.94 0.39
CA ASP A 43 12.75 -9.72 -0.21
C ASP A 43 12.29 -8.67 0.82
N LEU A 44 12.22 -9.04 2.11
CA LEU A 44 11.72 -8.19 3.20
C LEU A 44 12.81 -7.79 4.19
N HIS A 45 14.06 -8.22 3.97
CA HIS A 45 15.20 -7.82 4.80
C HIS A 45 15.33 -6.29 4.85
N GLY A 46 15.30 -5.76 6.08
CA GLY A 46 15.41 -4.31 6.34
C GLY A 46 14.13 -3.51 6.10
N HIS A 47 13.04 -4.13 5.65
CA HIS A 47 11.76 -3.44 5.43
C HIS A 47 10.86 -3.45 6.66
N VAL A 48 10.82 -4.55 7.43
CA VAL A 48 9.95 -4.64 8.60
C VAL A 48 10.65 -3.96 9.79
N VAL A 49 10.14 -2.80 10.18
CA VAL A 49 10.76 -1.92 11.21
C VAL A 49 10.18 -2.12 12.61
N GLY A 50 9.16 -2.97 12.73
CA GLY A 50 8.52 -3.30 14.00
C GLY A 50 7.15 -3.93 13.78
N GLY A 51 6.44 -4.15 14.88
CA GLY A 51 5.12 -4.73 14.84
C GLY A 51 4.55 -5.08 16.21
N HIS A 52 3.31 -5.57 16.20
CA HIS A 52 2.62 -6.02 17.39
C HIS A 52 1.60 -7.10 17.03
N PHE A 53 1.22 -7.94 18.00
CA PHE A 53 0.20 -8.96 17.85
C PHE A 53 -1.04 -8.62 18.67
N PHE A 54 -2.22 -8.77 18.07
CA PHE A 54 -3.49 -8.34 18.65
C PHE A 54 -4.42 -9.48 19.05
N GLY A 55 -3.91 -10.69 19.31
CA GLY A 55 -4.72 -11.76 19.89
C GLY A 55 -4.83 -11.73 21.41
N LEU A 56 -5.87 -12.38 21.93
CA LEU A 56 -6.19 -12.40 23.37
C LEU A 56 -5.61 -13.61 24.11
N ASP A 57 -5.40 -14.74 23.43
CA ASP A 57 -5.09 -16.00 24.12
C ASP A 57 -3.59 -16.26 24.28
N LYS A 58 -2.92 -16.54 23.16
CA LYS A 58 -1.51 -16.96 23.15
C LYS A 58 -0.66 -15.90 22.47
N PRO A 59 0.40 -15.39 23.12
CA PRO A 59 1.30 -14.44 22.49
C PRO A 59 1.87 -15.08 21.22
N SER A 60 1.79 -14.34 20.12
CA SER A 60 2.33 -14.73 18.83
C SER A 60 3.29 -13.65 18.35
N PRO A 61 4.48 -14.00 17.86
CA PRO A 61 5.37 -13.00 17.29
C PRO A 61 4.76 -12.42 16.01
N PHE A 62 4.82 -11.10 15.85
CA PHE A 62 4.37 -10.42 14.63
C PHE A 62 5.26 -10.77 13.43
N TRP A 63 6.52 -11.11 13.69
CA TRP A 63 7.54 -11.47 12.68
C TRP A 63 7.45 -12.92 12.18
N VAL A 64 6.36 -13.61 12.51
CA VAL A 64 6.02 -14.93 11.95
C VAL A 64 4.63 -14.83 11.37
N SER A 65 4.49 -15.05 10.07
CA SER A 65 3.17 -15.11 9.42
C SER A 65 2.51 -16.47 9.68
N ALA A 66 1.21 -16.46 10.00
CA ALA A 66 0.45 -17.67 10.26
C ALA A 66 0.12 -18.47 8.98
N GLY A 67 -0.14 -17.78 7.86
CA GLY A 67 -0.51 -18.40 6.58
C GLY A 67 0.30 -17.92 5.38
N GLY A 68 1.31 -17.06 5.59
CA GLY A 68 2.15 -16.48 4.54
C GLY A 68 1.51 -15.29 3.80
N HIS A 69 0.28 -14.92 4.11
CA HIS A 69 -0.43 -13.89 3.34
C HIS A 69 0.08 -12.49 3.63
N GLY A 70 0.25 -12.12 4.91
CA GLY A 70 0.84 -10.84 5.28
C GLY A 70 2.25 -10.67 4.71
N THR A 71 3.03 -11.75 4.68
CA THR A 71 4.33 -11.79 3.98
C THR A 71 4.19 -11.46 2.50
N MET A 72 3.23 -12.06 1.80
CA MET A 72 2.95 -11.74 0.39
C MET A 72 2.52 -10.28 0.20
N MET A 73 1.63 -9.75 1.06
CA MET A 73 1.19 -8.35 0.99
C MET A 73 2.38 -7.39 1.16
N ALA A 74 3.24 -7.65 2.16
CA ALA A 74 4.44 -6.86 2.38
C ALA A 74 5.39 -6.92 1.17
N ARG A 75 5.59 -8.09 0.56
CA ARG A 75 6.42 -8.24 -0.67
C ARG A 75 5.86 -7.41 -1.83
N LEU A 76 4.55 -7.40 -2.03
CA LEU A 76 3.93 -6.60 -3.09
C LEU A 76 4.05 -5.09 -2.82
N ILE A 77 3.89 -4.66 -1.57
CA ILE A 77 4.11 -3.27 -1.18
C ILE A 77 5.56 -2.86 -1.46
N THR A 78 6.55 -3.63 -1.02
CA THR A 78 7.98 -3.31 -1.22
C THR A 78 8.41 -3.45 -2.68
N ARG A 79 7.72 -4.28 -3.47
CA ARG A 79 7.92 -4.36 -4.92
C ARG A 79 7.51 -3.08 -5.63
N VAL A 80 6.41 -2.45 -5.22
CA VAL A 80 5.96 -1.15 -5.76
C VAL A 80 6.77 0.01 -5.19
N PHE A 81 7.05 -0.04 -3.89
CA PHE A 81 7.79 0.99 -3.17
C PHE A 81 8.98 0.38 -2.40
N PRO A 82 10.16 0.28 -3.04
CA PRO A 82 11.35 -0.37 -2.48
C PRO A 82 12.01 0.37 -1.30
N LYS A 83 11.43 1.46 -0.81
CA LYS A 83 11.86 2.18 0.40
C LYS A 83 10.79 2.18 1.50
N ALA A 84 9.74 1.36 1.33
CA ALA A 84 8.69 1.23 2.34
C ALA A 84 9.27 0.69 3.66
N GLU A 85 8.91 1.34 4.75
CA GLU A 85 9.02 0.77 6.08
C GLU A 85 7.70 0.09 6.43
N ILE A 86 7.74 -1.17 6.81
CA ILE A 86 6.55 -1.97 7.10
C ILE A 86 6.41 -2.13 8.61
N LEU A 87 5.25 -1.75 9.13
CA LEU A 87 4.83 -2.06 10.50
C LEU A 87 3.89 -3.27 10.44
N SER A 88 4.33 -4.41 10.98
CA SER A 88 3.54 -5.66 10.96
C SER A 88 2.56 -5.70 12.13
N LEU A 89 1.27 -5.54 11.85
CA LEU A 89 0.23 -5.60 12.88
C LEU A 89 -0.55 -6.91 12.71
N LYS A 90 -0.13 -7.92 13.48
CA LYS A 90 -0.62 -9.27 13.35
C LYS A 90 -1.95 -9.44 14.07
N LEU A 91 -2.97 -9.87 13.34
CA LEU A 91 -4.28 -10.21 13.90
C LEU A 91 -4.28 -11.63 14.48
N ASP A 92 -5.19 -11.87 15.42
CA ASP A 92 -5.60 -13.22 15.80
C ASP A 92 -6.15 -13.99 14.60
N SER A 93 -6.09 -15.31 14.63
CA SER A 93 -6.77 -16.16 13.65
C SER A 93 -7.85 -16.93 14.38
N GLN A 94 -9.09 -16.78 13.94
CA GLN A 94 -10.19 -17.66 14.34
C GLN A 94 -10.12 -18.97 13.54
N GLU A 95 -10.76 -20.03 14.03
CA GLU A 95 -10.86 -21.29 13.27
C GLU A 95 -11.48 -21.03 11.89
N GLN A 96 -10.86 -21.59 10.85
CA GLN A 96 -11.30 -21.37 9.48
C GLN A 96 -12.71 -21.93 9.28
N PHE A 97 -13.71 -21.06 9.13
CA PHE A 97 -14.98 -21.48 8.56
C PHE A 97 -14.80 -21.60 7.03
N GLN A 98 -15.01 -22.80 6.48
CA GLN A 98 -14.92 -23.07 5.03
C GLN A 98 -13.57 -22.71 4.38
N GLY A 99 -12.47 -22.69 5.14
CA GLY A 99 -11.14 -22.41 4.61
C GLY A 99 -10.82 -20.93 4.38
N GLN A 100 -11.69 -20.00 4.81
CA GLN A 100 -11.40 -18.57 4.82
C GLN A 100 -10.77 -18.14 6.14
N ARG A 101 -9.83 -17.18 6.05
CA ARG A 101 -9.19 -16.59 7.24
C ARG A 101 -10.16 -15.59 7.84
N GLN A 102 -10.49 -15.79 9.10
CA GLN A 102 -11.35 -14.89 9.85
C GLN A 102 -10.58 -14.31 11.03
N PHE A 103 -10.64 -12.99 11.14
CA PHE A 103 -10.01 -12.23 12.21
C PHE A 103 -11.11 -11.67 13.12
N SER A 104 -10.84 -11.55 14.42
CA SER A 104 -11.84 -10.92 15.29
C SER A 104 -11.90 -9.43 15.07
N ILE A 105 -13.10 -8.87 15.22
CA ILE A 105 -13.32 -7.43 15.10
C ILE A 105 -12.52 -6.64 16.15
N ASP A 106 -12.41 -7.17 17.37
CA ASP A 106 -11.65 -6.52 18.45
C ASP A 106 -10.16 -6.39 18.10
N SER A 107 -9.56 -7.48 17.63
CA SER A 107 -8.18 -7.54 17.16
C SER A 107 -7.93 -6.56 16.01
N ALA A 108 -8.84 -6.52 15.02
CA ALA A 108 -8.76 -5.58 13.91
C ALA A 108 -8.86 -4.12 14.37
N ALA A 109 -9.82 -3.79 15.25
CA ALA A 109 -10.00 -2.43 15.75
C ALA A 109 -8.80 -1.96 16.59
N ARG A 110 -8.24 -2.82 17.46
CA ARG A 110 -7.03 -2.51 18.23
C ARG A 110 -5.82 -2.32 17.33
N ALA A 111 -5.67 -3.11 16.26
CA ALA A 111 -4.61 -2.92 15.28
C ALA A 111 -4.71 -1.58 14.55
N ILE A 112 -5.91 -1.17 14.13
CA ILE A 112 -6.14 0.14 13.49
C ILE A 112 -5.80 1.28 14.47
N GLN A 113 -6.25 1.20 15.71
CA GLN A 113 -5.95 2.19 16.74
C GLN A 113 -4.44 2.28 17.00
N TRP A 114 -3.74 1.14 17.08
CA TRP A 114 -2.29 1.12 17.25
C TRP A 114 -1.54 1.73 16.06
N ALA A 115 -1.98 1.44 14.83
CA ALA A 115 -1.42 2.04 13.63
C ALA A 115 -1.55 3.57 13.65
N LYS A 116 -2.73 4.06 14.05
CA LYS A 116 -3.01 5.48 14.27
C LYS A 116 -2.08 6.08 15.32
N ASP A 117 -1.95 5.44 16.49
CA ASP A 117 -1.09 5.94 17.58
C ASP A 117 0.40 5.92 17.20
N CYS A 118 0.80 5.03 16.27
CA CYS A 118 2.12 5.03 15.64
C CYS A 118 2.32 6.13 14.60
N GLY A 119 1.28 6.91 14.26
CA GLY A 119 1.32 8.01 13.29
C GLY A 119 1.63 7.56 11.86
N VAL A 120 1.22 6.36 11.46
CA VAL A 120 1.48 5.89 10.10
C VAL A 120 0.66 6.68 9.09
N PRO A 121 1.22 7.09 7.92
CA PRO A 121 0.44 7.73 6.87
C PRO A 121 -0.50 6.77 6.14
N ILE A 122 -0.23 5.46 6.16
CA ILE A 122 -0.98 4.44 5.40
C ILE A 122 -1.23 3.20 6.24
N ILE A 123 -2.47 2.71 6.19
CA ILE A 123 -2.89 1.39 6.70
C ILE A 123 -3.37 0.55 5.51
N SER A 124 -2.87 -0.69 5.43
CA SER A 124 -3.23 -1.69 4.43
C SER A 124 -3.95 -2.87 5.09
N MET A 125 -5.18 -3.15 4.66
CA MET A 125 -6.06 -4.20 5.19
C MET A 125 -6.53 -5.12 4.06
N SER A 126 -5.76 -6.17 3.78
CA SER A 126 -6.05 -7.10 2.68
C SER A 126 -6.97 -8.26 3.09
N TRP A 127 -8.01 -7.93 3.85
CA TRP A 127 -9.01 -8.85 4.39
C TRP A 127 -10.38 -8.16 4.46
N SER A 128 -11.42 -8.96 4.60
CA SER A 128 -12.80 -8.52 4.78
C SER A 128 -13.44 -9.30 5.93
N ILE A 129 -14.31 -8.63 6.69
CA ILE A 129 -15.12 -9.26 7.74
C ILE A 129 -16.59 -9.14 7.33
N GLU A 130 -17.27 -10.27 7.22
CA GLU A 130 -18.69 -10.30 6.93
C GLU A 130 -19.52 -9.91 8.16
N LYS A 131 -20.66 -9.25 7.95
CA LYS A 131 -21.57 -8.83 9.03
C LYS A 131 -22.21 -10.00 9.76
N VAL A 132 -22.35 -11.16 9.11
CA VAL A 132 -23.12 -12.29 9.61
C VAL A 132 -22.49 -12.83 10.89
N GLY A 133 -23.27 -12.88 11.97
CA GLY A 133 -22.81 -13.36 13.27
C GLY A 133 -22.16 -12.29 14.17
N GLU A 134 -22.01 -11.06 13.69
CA GLU A 134 -21.37 -9.99 14.46
C GLU A 134 -22.36 -9.15 15.28
N THR A 135 -21.95 -8.79 16.50
CA THR A 135 -22.77 -7.96 17.38
C THR A 135 -22.68 -6.48 16.99
N THR A 136 -23.76 -5.72 17.19
CA THR A 136 -23.76 -4.26 16.97
C THR A 136 -22.65 -3.55 17.74
N LYS A 137 -22.32 -4.04 18.94
CA LYS A 137 -21.23 -3.50 19.76
C LYS A 137 -19.86 -3.69 19.10
N ASN A 138 -19.58 -4.89 18.57
CA ASN A 138 -18.31 -5.17 17.88
C ASN A 138 -18.15 -4.27 16.67
N LEU A 139 -19.19 -4.21 15.82
CA LEU A 139 -19.17 -3.36 14.61
C LEU A 139 -18.88 -1.90 14.96
N LYS A 140 -19.51 -1.38 16.03
CA LYS A 140 -19.26 0.00 16.49
C LYS A 140 -17.81 0.24 16.90
N ILE A 141 -17.15 -0.72 17.56
CA ILE A 141 -15.74 -0.58 17.97
C ILE A 141 -14.83 -0.44 16.75
N LEU A 142 -15.08 -1.20 15.69
CA LEU A 142 -14.33 -1.10 14.44
C LEU A 142 -14.61 0.21 13.71
N GLU A 143 -15.87 0.63 13.66
CA GLU A 143 -16.28 1.91 13.07
C GLU A 143 -15.59 3.09 13.78
N ASP A 144 -15.59 3.10 15.12
CA ASP A 144 -14.94 4.13 15.92
C ASP A 144 -13.43 4.18 15.65
N ALA A 145 -12.75 3.03 15.54
CA ALA A 145 -11.32 2.96 15.22
C ALA A 145 -11.01 3.49 13.81
N VAL A 146 -11.81 3.13 12.81
CA VAL A 146 -11.69 3.64 11.43
C VAL A 146 -11.91 5.16 11.40
N HIS A 147 -12.97 5.65 12.06
CA HIS A 147 -13.23 7.09 12.12
C HIS A 147 -12.13 7.87 12.85
N ALA A 148 -11.55 7.31 13.91
CA ALA A 148 -10.41 7.91 14.60
C ALA A 148 -9.18 8.00 13.71
N ALA A 149 -8.82 6.92 12.99
CA ALA A 149 -7.70 6.92 12.06
C ALA A 149 -7.92 7.88 10.88
N LYS A 150 -9.16 7.97 10.37
CA LYS A 150 -9.56 8.98 9.37
C LYS A 150 -9.38 10.41 9.88
N GLY A 151 -9.72 10.67 11.15
CA GLY A 151 -9.55 11.98 11.79
C GLY A 151 -8.08 12.44 11.84
N ASP A 152 -7.15 11.48 11.90
CA ASP A 152 -5.70 11.72 11.87
C ASP A 152 -5.13 11.75 10.43
N ASN A 153 -5.99 11.85 9.41
CA ASN A 153 -5.62 11.93 7.98
C ASN A 153 -4.85 10.71 7.46
N ILE A 154 -5.12 9.51 7.99
CA ILE A 154 -4.48 8.26 7.56
C ILE A 154 -5.18 7.71 6.33
N LEU A 155 -4.42 7.37 5.29
CA LEU A 155 -4.93 6.65 4.12
C LEU A 155 -5.16 5.18 4.47
N MET A 156 -6.41 4.73 4.42
CA MET A 156 -6.78 3.36 4.77
C MET A 156 -7.26 2.61 3.53
N PHE A 157 -6.49 1.63 3.07
CA PHE A 157 -6.84 0.77 1.95
C PHE A 157 -7.39 -0.55 2.45
N CYS A 158 -8.48 -1.02 1.85
CA CYS A 158 -9.05 -2.32 2.15
C CYS A 158 -9.49 -3.06 0.88
N SER A 159 -9.45 -4.40 0.92
CA SER A 159 -9.93 -5.23 -0.18
C SER A 159 -11.46 -5.31 -0.18
N CYS A 160 -12.08 -5.33 -1.37
CA CYS A 160 -13.45 -5.82 -1.49
C CYS A 160 -13.52 -7.33 -1.24
N ASN A 161 -14.71 -7.84 -0.98
CA ASN A 161 -14.94 -9.27 -0.85
C ASN A 161 -15.01 -9.94 -2.24
N ASP A 162 -14.20 -10.98 -2.45
CA ASP A 162 -14.07 -11.67 -3.73
C ASP A 162 -15.05 -12.86 -3.91
N GLN A 163 -16.26 -12.78 -3.35
CA GLN A 163 -17.27 -13.86 -3.47
C GLN A 163 -18.13 -13.78 -4.74
N GLY A 164 -17.94 -12.78 -5.60
CA GLY A 164 -18.62 -12.65 -6.91
C GLY A 164 -20.13 -12.31 -6.87
N ASP A 165 -20.86 -12.81 -5.88
CA ASP A 165 -22.32 -12.72 -5.81
C ASP A 165 -22.79 -11.74 -4.72
N GLY A 166 -23.69 -10.82 -5.11
CA GLY A 166 -24.37 -9.90 -4.18
C GLY A 166 -23.62 -8.60 -3.89
N GLU A 167 -24.27 -7.71 -3.13
CA GLU A 167 -23.66 -6.45 -2.70
C GLU A 167 -22.63 -6.70 -1.59
N ASP A 168 -21.39 -6.22 -1.79
CA ASP A 168 -20.32 -6.36 -0.81
C ASP A 168 -20.51 -5.38 0.35
N ASN A 169 -21.12 -5.89 1.41
CA ASN A 169 -21.35 -5.21 2.68
C ASN A 169 -20.29 -5.56 3.74
N SER A 170 -19.11 -6.03 3.33
CA SER A 170 -18.06 -6.42 4.26
C SER A 170 -17.30 -5.22 4.84
N TYR A 171 -16.79 -5.42 6.05
CA TYR A 171 -16.00 -4.45 6.78
C TYR A 171 -14.51 -4.66 6.53
N PRO A 172 -13.68 -3.59 6.54
CA PRO A 172 -14.07 -2.20 6.80
C PRO A 172 -14.56 -1.46 5.54
N GLY A 173 -14.68 -2.14 4.39
CA GLY A 173 -14.95 -1.52 3.10
C GLY A 173 -16.28 -0.77 2.95
N VAL A 174 -17.26 -1.00 3.84
CA VAL A 174 -18.50 -0.21 3.93
C VAL A 174 -18.33 1.11 4.68
N TYR A 175 -17.26 1.30 5.45
CA TYR A 175 -17.08 2.50 6.25
C TYR A 175 -16.57 3.67 5.44
N SER A 176 -17.15 4.85 5.70
CA SER A 176 -16.71 6.09 5.09
C SER A 176 -15.29 6.45 5.58
N GLY A 177 -14.37 6.66 4.63
CA GLY A 177 -12.96 6.94 4.95
C GLY A 177 -12.01 5.77 4.70
N THR A 178 -12.53 4.61 4.30
CA THR A 178 -11.70 3.57 3.68
C THR A 178 -11.75 3.65 2.17
N ILE A 179 -10.63 3.34 1.54
CA ILE A 179 -10.48 3.24 0.08
C ILE A 179 -10.58 1.75 -0.26
N LYS A 180 -11.80 1.32 -0.61
CA LYS A 180 -12.10 -0.05 -1.07
C LYS A 180 -11.48 -0.32 -2.46
N ILE A 181 -10.64 -1.34 -2.54
CA ILE A 181 -9.90 -1.75 -3.75
C ILE A 181 -10.41 -3.10 -4.24
N GLY A 182 -10.68 -3.18 -5.55
CA GLY A 182 -11.00 -4.42 -6.23
C GLY A 182 -9.89 -4.91 -7.15
N ALA A 183 -9.96 -6.19 -7.51
CA ALA A 183 -9.09 -6.81 -8.49
C ALA A 183 -9.47 -6.48 -9.94
N ALA A 184 -8.46 -6.17 -10.75
CA ALA A 184 -8.53 -6.12 -12.19
C ALA A 184 -7.69 -7.23 -12.85
N THR A 185 -8.15 -7.66 -14.01
CA THR A 185 -7.41 -8.50 -14.94
C THR A 185 -6.21 -7.73 -15.51
N ALA A 186 -5.30 -8.43 -16.20
CA ALA A 186 -4.17 -7.79 -16.89
C ALA A 186 -4.61 -6.71 -17.90
N MET A 187 -5.84 -6.80 -18.42
CA MET A 187 -6.42 -5.83 -19.37
C MET A 187 -7.14 -4.66 -18.68
N GLY A 188 -7.01 -4.52 -17.36
CA GLY A 188 -7.64 -3.46 -16.59
C GLY A 188 -9.16 -3.60 -16.47
N ALA A 189 -9.72 -4.77 -16.81
CA ALA A 189 -11.14 -5.05 -16.58
C ALA A 189 -11.34 -5.59 -15.16
N LYS A 190 -12.47 -5.31 -14.53
CA LYS A 190 -12.84 -5.89 -13.25
C LYS A 190 -12.82 -7.43 -13.31
N CYS A 191 -12.22 -8.09 -12.32
CA CYS A 191 -12.24 -9.55 -12.22
C CYS A 191 -13.66 -10.05 -11.91
N GLN A 192 -13.99 -11.26 -12.38
CA GLN A 192 -15.34 -11.84 -12.23
C GLN A 192 -15.76 -12.08 -10.77
N TYR A 193 -14.79 -12.30 -9.89
CA TYR A 193 -15.02 -12.51 -8.46
C TYR A 193 -15.21 -11.20 -7.68
N VAL A 194 -14.96 -10.05 -8.30
CA VAL A 194 -15.33 -8.74 -7.73
C VAL A 194 -16.76 -8.44 -8.15
N SER A 195 -17.66 -8.37 -7.17
CA SER A 195 -19.10 -8.21 -7.40
C SER A 195 -19.42 -7.10 -8.40
N ALA A 196 -20.36 -7.39 -9.30
CA ALA A 196 -20.84 -6.45 -10.32
C ALA A 196 -21.42 -5.17 -9.70
N SER A 197 -22.14 -5.30 -8.59
CA SER A 197 -22.83 -4.22 -7.87
C SER A 197 -21.93 -3.46 -6.88
N ASP A 198 -20.74 -3.97 -6.59
CA ASP A 198 -19.85 -3.35 -5.61
C ASP A 198 -19.28 -2.00 -6.10
N ARG A 199 -19.22 -1.05 -5.15
CA ARG A 199 -18.72 0.30 -5.37
C ARG A 199 -17.27 0.40 -4.88
N VAL A 200 -16.37 -0.32 -5.56
CA VAL A 200 -14.94 -0.11 -5.38
C VAL A 200 -14.51 1.29 -5.85
N HIS A 201 -13.54 1.87 -5.16
CA HIS A 201 -12.96 3.17 -5.51
C HIS A 201 -12.03 3.01 -6.72
N TYR A 202 -11.15 2.00 -6.65
CA TYR A 202 -10.16 1.71 -7.68
C TYR A 202 -10.04 0.21 -7.93
N LEU A 203 -9.58 -0.14 -9.12
CA LEU A 203 -9.17 -1.49 -9.45
C LEU A 203 -7.65 -1.54 -9.63
N PHE A 204 -7.00 -2.53 -9.03
CA PHE A 204 -5.57 -2.79 -9.20
C PHE A 204 -5.37 -4.24 -9.67
N PRO A 205 -4.21 -4.58 -10.28
CA PRO A 205 -3.97 -5.94 -10.74
C PRO A 205 -4.22 -6.99 -9.64
N GLY A 206 -5.17 -7.88 -9.89
CA GLY A 206 -5.56 -8.95 -8.96
C GLY A 206 -4.74 -10.23 -9.11
N ARG A 207 -3.88 -10.31 -10.12
CA ARG A 207 -2.93 -11.41 -10.36
C ARG A 207 -1.55 -10.81 -10.59
N VAL A 208 -0.53 -11.35 -9.93
CA VAL A 208 0.87 -10.96 -10.15
C VAL A 208 1.64 -12.18 -10.64
N MET A 209 2.24 -12.08 -11.83
CA MET A 209 3.20 -13.08 -12.30
C MET A 209 4.52 -12.82 -11.55
N GLU A 210 4.88 -13.67 -10.60
CA GLU A 210 6.27 -13.78 -10.16
C GLU A 210 7.04 -14.47 -11.30
N ASN A 211 8.20 -13.93 -11.68
CA ASN A 211 8.99 -14.54 -12.74
C ASN A 211 9.39 -15.96 -12.29
N GLU A 212 9.37 -16.93 -13.19
CA GLU A 212 9.69 -18.36 -12.99
C GLU A 212 11.05 -18.63 -12.30
N LYS A 213 11.88 -17.62 -12.06
CA LYS A 213 13.19 -17.73 -11.41
C LYS A 213 13.16 -17.69 -9.88
N ASP A 214 12.04 -17.35 -9.26
CA ASP A 214 11.92 -17.36 -7.79
C ASP A 214 11.42 -18.71 -7.22
N GLU A 215 10.88 -19.60 -8.05
CA GLU A 215 10.51 -20.97 -7.63
C GLU A 215 11.73 -21.82 -7.22
N GLU A 216 12.90 -21.55 -7.81
CA GLU A 216 14.14 -22.30 -7.50
C GLU A 216 14.69 -21.96 -6.10
N THR A 217 14.38 -20.79 -5.55
CA THR A 217 14.78 -20.42 -4.17
C THR A 217 13.78 -20.92 -3.12
N ALA A 218 12.54 -21.23 -3.52
CA ALA A 218 11.51 -21.82 -2.65
C ALA A 218 11.70 -23.34 -2.43
N GLY A 219 12.70 -23.95 -3.07
CA GLY A 219 13.02 -25.38 -2.92
C GLY A 219 13.49 -25.81 -1.52
N ASN A 220 13.88 -24.87 -0.65
CA ASN A 220 14.43 -25.18 0.68
C ASN A 220 13.58 -24.70 1.87
N ALA A 221 12.42 -24.08 1.63
CA ALA A 221 11.42 -23.82 2.68
C ALA A 221 10.32 -24.88 2.54
N GLY A 222 10.18 -25.74 3.55
CA GLY A 222 9.31 -26.91 3.51
C GLY A 222 7.93 -26.66 2.91
N LYS A 223 7.56 -27.52 1.94
CA LYS A 223 6.21 -27.82 1.42
C LYS A 223 5.08 -26.92 1.96
N SER A 224 4.87 -25.72 1.41
CA SER A 224 3.56 -25.04 1.52
C SER A 224 3.28 -23.88 0.53
N PHE A 225 3.96 -23.80 -0.62
CA PHE A 225 3.64 -22.79 -1.65
C PHE A 225 3.21 -23.37 -3.01
N LYS A 226 3.11 -24.70 -3.12
CA LYS A 226 2.51 -25.32 -4.30
C LYS A 226 0.99 -25.29 -4.15
N ASP A 227 0.34 -24.54 -5.04
CA ASP A 227 -1.08 -24.69 -5.43
C ASP A 227 -2.10 -23.64 -4.94
N ARG A 228 -1.73 -22.36 -4.87
CA ARG A 228 -2.71 -21.29 -5.11
C ARG A 228 -2.08 -20.25 -6.01
N SER A 229 -2.57 -20.13 -7.24
CA SER A 229 -2.56 -18.87 -7.96
C SER A 229 -3.17 -17.82 -7.03
N VAL A 230 -2.34 -17.08 -6.32
CA VAL A 230 -2.78 -16.06 -5.35
C VAL A 230 -3.36 -14.95 -6.21
N GLU A 231 -4.69 -14.95 -6.33
CA GLU A 231 -5.46 -13.96 -7.04
C GLU A 231 -6.48 -13.37 -6.09
N GLY A 232 -6.69 -12.07 -6.19
CA GLY A 232 -7.71 -11.41 -5.39
C GLY A 232 -7.45 -9.95 -5.16
N SER A 233 -8.45 -9.33 -4.58
CA SER A 233 -8.49 -7.92 -4.19
C SER A 233 -7.52 -7.62 -3.04
N SER A 234 -7.08 -8.65 -2.28
CA SER A 234 -5.97 -8.55 -1.33
C SER A 234 -4.67 -8.08 -1.99
N LEU A 235 -4.29 -8.67 -3.13
CA LEU A 235 -3.08 -8.30 -3.87
C LEU A 235 -3.21 -6.88 -4.43
N ALA A 236 -4.39 -6.59 -5.00
CA ALA A 236 -4.74 -5.29 -5.52
C ALA A 236 -4.59 -4.19 -4.43
N THR A 237 -5.03 -4.49 -3.21
CA THR A 237 -4.93 -3.60 -2.03
C THR A 237 -3.48 -3.33 -1.63
N ALA A 238 -2.63 -4.36 -1.62
CA ALA A 238 -1.20 -4.22 -1.34
C ALA A 238 -0.51 -3.34 -2.40
N LEU A 239 -0.82 -3.55 -3.69
CA LEU A 239 -0.28 -2.72 -4.79
C LEU A 239 -0.74 -1.26 -4.68
N ALA A 240 -2.01 -1.01 -4.33
CA ALA A 240 -2.54 0.33 -4.10
C ALA A 240 -1.82 1.03 -2.93
N SER A 241 -1.61 0.30 -1.83
CA SER A 241 -0.92 0.80 -0.63
C SER A 241 0.54 1.14 -0.94
N GLY A 242 1.23 0.30 -1.70
CA GLY A 242 2.60 0.56 -2.17
C GLY A 242 2.66 1.79 -3.08
N LEU A 243 1.73 1.94 -4.02
CA LEU A 243 1.68 3.11 -4.91
C LEU A 243 1.42 4.40 -4.12
N ALA A 244 0.51 4.37 -3.14
CA ALA A 244 0.28 5.51 -2.26
C ALA A 244 1.55 5.89 -1.49
N GLY A 245 2.26 4.92 -0.93
CA GLY A 245 3.50 5.15 -0.20
C GLY A 245 4.59 5.76 -1.08
N LEU A 246 4.71 5.27 -2.31
CA LEU A 246 5.61 5.81 -3.33
C LEU A 246 5.28 7.27 -3.68
N ILE A 247 4.00 7.60 -3.91
CA ILE A 247 3.57 8.98 -4.21
C ILE A 247 3.87 9.90 -3.03
N LEU A 248 3.55 9.48 -1.79
CA LEU A 248 3.87 10.26 -0.60
C LEU A 248 5.38 10.49 -0.45
N TYR A 249 6.19 9.45 -0.69
CA TYR A 249 7.64 9.57 -0.68
C TYR A 249 8.13 10.59 -1.71
N MET A 250 7.65 10.53 -2.96
CA MET A 250 8.02 11.50 -3.99
C MET A 250 7.60 12.92 -3.63
N PHE A 251 6.40 13.11 -3.08
CA PHE A 251 5.91 14.43 -2.67
C PHE A 251 6.76 15.02 -1.55
N ARG A 252 7.06 14.23 -0.50
CA ARG A 252 7.90 14.68 0.62
C ARG A 252 9.35 14.93 0.17
N LEU A 253 9.89 14.06 -0.68
CA LEU A 253 11.27 14.20 -1.16
C LEU A 253 11.43 15.44 -2.06
N THR A 254 10.45 15.71 -2.92
CA THR A 254 10.43 16.88 -3.79
C THR A 254 10.18 18.15 -2.98
N SER A 255 9.31 18.13 -1.97
CA SER A 255 9.05 19.31 -1.13
C SER A 255 10.26 19.72 -0.29
N LEU A 256 11.18 18.80 0.03
CA LEU A 256 12.46 19.11 0.67
C LEU A 256 13.47 19.80 -0.27
N LYS A 257 13.35 19.59 -1.58
CA LYS A 257 14.34 20.06 -2.57
C LYS A 257 13.87 21.24 -3.43
N CYS A 258 12.56 21.50 -3.47
CA CYS A 258 11.98 22.64 -4.17
C CYS A 258 11.56 23.71 -3.14
N GLU A 259 11.74 24.98 -3.46
CA GLU A 259 11.24 26.09 -2.64
C GLU A 259 9.93 26.68 -3.20
N GLY A 260 9.22 27.44 -2.36
CA GLY A 260 8.05 28.23 -2.77
C GLY A 260 6.75 27.43 -2.89
N ASN A 261 5.87 27.88 -3.79
CA ASN A 261 4.48 27.42 -3.88
C ASN A 261 4.38 25.88 -4.06
N ILE A 262 5.25 25.29 -4.90
CA ILE A 262 5.19 23.85 -5.20
C ILE A 262 5.37 22.96 -3.96
N ALA A 263 6.33 23.27 -3.09
CA ALA A 263 6.57 22.49 -1.87
C ALA A 263 5.38 22.55 -0.92
N THR A 264 4.80 23.73 -0.73
CA THR A 264 3.57 23.92 0.06
C THR A 264 2.41 23.11 -0.50
N ARG A 265 2.21 23.10 -1.82
CA ARG A 265 1.14 22.31 -2.47
C ARG A 265 1.33 20.82 -2.25
N LEU A 266 2.55 20.31 -2.44
CA LEU A 266 2.88 18.90 -2.23
C LEU A 266 2.61 18.49 -0.79
N ASN A 267 3.01 19.30 0.19
CA ASN A 267 2.77 19.03 1.60
C ASN A 267 1.28 19.06 1.96
N ILE A 268 0.50 20.00 1.42
CA ILE A 268 -0.96 20.06 1.64
C ILE A 268 -1.64 18.80 1.09
N ILE A 269 -1.29 18.38 -0.13
CA ILE A 269 -1.90 17.22 -0.78
C ILE A 269 -1.48 15.93 -0.08
N ALA A 270 -0.18 15.77 0.23
CA ALA A 270 0.36 14.59 0.90
C ALA A 270 -0.25 14.32 2.29
N ASN A 271 -0.75 15.36 2.97
CA ASN A 271 -1.37 15.25 4.30
C ASN A 271 -2.91 15.28 4.24
N SER A 272 -3.52 15.08 3.07
CA SER A 272 -4.97 15.13 2.90
C SER A 272 -5.47 13.91 2.11
N PRO A 273 -6.09 12.91 2.77
CA PRO A 273 -6.62 11.73 2.10
C PRO A 273 -7.55 12.04 0.91
N PRO A 274 -8.53 12.98 1.01
CA PRO A 274 -9.38 13.32 -0.13
C PRO A 274 -8.62 13.90 -1.33
N LYS A 275 -7.47 14.56 -1.10
CA LYS A 275 -6.63 15.08 -2.18
C LYS A 275 -5.74 13.99 -2.77
N MET A 276 -5.27 13.06 -1.95
CA MET A 276 -4.58 11.86 -2.44
C MET A 276 -5.50 10.97 -3.28
N GLU A 277 -6.79 10.88 -2.94
CA GLU A 277 -7.81 10.25 -3.80
C GLU A 277 -7.94 10.97 -5.15
N GLN A 278 -7.90 12.31 -5.18
CA GLN A 278 -7.87 13.06 -6.44
C GLN A 278 -6.60 12.78 -7.27
N VAL A 279 -5.46 12.52 -6.62
CA VAL A 279 -4.25 12.05 -7.33
C VAL A 279 -4.53 10.67 -7.96
N PHE A 280 -5.11 9.73 -7.22
CA PHE A 280 -5.47 8.41 -7.75
C PHE A 280 -6.50 8.49 -8.87
N ASP A 281 -7.44 9.44 -8.80
CA ASP A 281 -8.44 9.69 -9.85
C ASP A 281 -7.83 10.11 -11.18
N LYS A 282 -6.65 10.73 -11.17
CA LYS A 282 -5.90 11.05 -12.38
C LYS A 282 -5.15 9.84 -12.95
N LEU A 283 -4.84 8.87 -12.11
CA LEU A 283 -4.12 7.65 -12.50
C LEU A 283 -5.05 6.55 -12.99
N LYS A 284 -6.34 6.62 -12.67
CA LYS A 284 -7.31 5.59 -13.05
C LYS A 284 -7.79 5.75 -14.49
N SER A 285 -7.99 4.63 -15.16
CA SER A 285 -8.72 4.56 -16.44
C SER A 285 -10.22 4.81 -16.23
N PRO A 286 -11.01 5.01 -17.31
CA PRO A 286 -12.47 5.06 -17.22
C PRO A 286 -13.09 3.81 -16.57
N LYS A 287 -12.40 2.66 -16.60
CA LYS A 287 -12.82 1.42 -15.94
C LYS A 287 -12.42 1.37 -14.45
N LYS A 288 -11.95 2.48 -13.87
CA LYS A 288 -11.36 2.60 -12.52
C LYS A 288 -10.04 1.85 -12.31
N SER A 289 -9.46 1.24 -13.36
CA SER A 289 -8.19 0.53 -13.23
C SER A 289 -7.02 1.49 -13.11
N VAL A 290 -6.17 1.29 -12.11
CA VAL A 290 -4.92 2.03 -11.96
C VAL A 290 -3.77 1.15 -12.43
N GLU A 291 -3.12 1.58 -13.51
CA GLU A 291 -1.91 0.93 -13.99
C GLU A 291 -0.70 1.53 -13.27
N VAL A 292 -0.26 0.85 -12.20
CA VAL A 292 0.85 1.28 -11.33
C VAL A 292 2.06 1.76 -12.13
N TRP A 293 2.41 1.05 -13.21
CA TRP A 293 3.67 1.26 -13.93
C TRP A 293 3.58 2.17 -15.14
N LYS A 294 2.39 2.37 -15.72
CA LYS A 294 2.22 3.12 -16.98
C LYS A 294 2.72 4.56 -16.86
N ASN A 295 2.46 5.20 -15.72
CA ASN A 295 2.86 6.58 -15.45
C ASN A 295 4.39 6.75 -15.27
N PHE A 296 5.12 5.64 -15.09
CA PHE A 296 6.55 5.62 -14.86
C PHE A 296 7.35 4.97 -16.00
N GLN A 297 6.69 4.65 -17.12
CA GLN A 297 7.38 4.14 -18.32
C GLN A 297 8.29 5.22 -18.93
N GLY A 298 9.44 4.78 -19.46
CA GLY A 298 10.43 5.65 -20.09
C GLY A 298 11.14 6.59 -19.11
N ILE A 299 11.14 6.30 -17.80
CA ILE A 299 11.73 7.20 -16.81
C ILE A 299 13.24 7.37 -16.99
N GLU A 300 13.96 6.33 -17.44
CA GLU A 300 15.39 6.43 -17.74
C GLU A 300 15.68 7.30 -18.95
N GLU A 301 14.84 7.24 -19.99
CA GLU A 301 14.94 8.12 -21.15
C GLU A 301 14.73 9.58 -20.73
N LYS A 302 13.69 9.86 -19.94
CA LYS A 302 13.44 11.20 -19.37
C LYS A 302 14.63 11.69 -18.53
N VAL A 303 15.24 10.81 -17.73
CA VAL A 303 16.43 11.16 -16.93
C VAL A 303 17.65 11.42 -17.83
N SER A 304 17.84 10.62 -18.89
CA SER A 304 18.90 10.80 -19.86
C SER A 304 18.75 12.13 -20.62
N ASP A 305 17.53 12.46 -21.04
CA ASP A 305 17.23 13.72 -21.72
C ASP A 305 17.43 14.93 -20.81
N ALA A 306 16.98 14.86 -19.55
CA ALA A 306 17.30 15.88 -18.56
C ALA A 306 18.83 16.00 -18.37
N ALA A 307 19.55 14.88 -18.28
CA ALA A 307 21.01 14.91 -18.12
C ALA A 307 21.76 15.53 -19.31
N ARG A 308 21.17 15.57 -20.52
CA ARG A 308 21.75 16.27 -21.69
C ARG A 308 21.73 17.79 -21.53
N SER A 309 20.74 18.35 -20.83
CA SER A 309 20.60 19.81 -20.65
C SER A 309 21.26 20.33 -19.37
N MET A 310 21.31 19.53 -18.31
CA MET A 310 21.80 19.95 -16.97
C MET A 310 23.00 19.16 -16.45
N GLY A 311 23.56 18.25 -17.26
CA GLY A 311 24.68 17.39 -16.88
C GLY A 311 24.24 16.11 -16.17
N ARG A 312 25.09 15.07 -16.25
CA ARG A 312 24.83 13.78 -15.58
C ARG A 312 24.97 13.96 -14.06
N GLY A 313 23.93 13.64 -13.31
CA GLY A 313 23.99 13.67 -11.85
C GLY A 313 22.63 13.62 -11.15
N PRO A 314 22.62 13.81 -9.82
CA PRO A 314 21.40 13.84 -9.01
C PRO A 314 20.35 14.87 -9.46
N ALA A 315 20.80 15.98 -10.03
CA ALA A 315 19.94 17.08 -10.49
C ALA A 315 18.94 16.63 -11.57
N ALA A 316 19.38 15.82 -12.55
CA ALA A 316 18.52 15.31 -13.62
C ALA A 316 17.38 14.43 -13.08
N ARG A 317 17.69 13.54 -12.12
CA ARG A 317 16.68 12.69 -11.48
C ARG A 317 15.70 13.52 -10.66
N HIS A 318 16.20 14.51 -9.92
CA HIS A 318 15.35 15.40 -9.16
C HIS A 318 14.40 16.18 -10.07
N LYS A 319 14.88 16.72 -11.19
CA LYS A 319 14.04 17.43 -12.15
C LYS A 319 12.91 16.55 -12.70
N VAL A 320 13.23 15.31 -13.11
CA VAL A 320 12.22 14.36 -13.58
C VAL A 320 11.20 14.03 -12.48
N MET A 321 11.64 13.87 -11.23
CA MET A 321 10.74 13.65 -10.09
C MET A 321 9.83 14.85 -9.83
N GLU A 322 10.38 16.07 -9.88
CA GLU A 322 9.61 17.31 -9.72
C GLU A 322 8.54 17.42 -10.82
N ASP A 323 8.90 17.13 -12.07
CA ASP A 323 7.97 17.17 -13.21
C ASP A 323 6.83 16.14 -13.05
N ILE A 324 7.15 14.92 -12.61
CA ILE A 324 6.14 13.91 -12.25
C ILE A 324 5.24 14.42 -11.12
N CYS A 325 5.79 14.99 -10.05
CA CYS A 325 5.01 15.50 -8.93
C CYS A 325 4.10 16.65 -9.36
N ARG A 326 4.58 17.57 -10.20
CA ARG A 326 3.79 18.68 -10.77
C ARG A 326 2.64 18.17 -11.60
N ASP A 327 2.88 17.17 -12.44
CA ASP A 327 1.83 16.55 -13.25
C ASP A 327 0.78 15.88 -12.36
N LEU A 328 1.20 15.11 -11.34
CA LEU A 328 0.29 14.45 -10.40
C LEU A 328 -0.63 15.46 -9.68
N ILE A 329 -0.10 16.59 -9.23
CA ILE A 329 -0.89 17.60 -8.49
C ILE A 329 -1.55 18.67 -9.38
N SER A 330 -1.39 18.59 -10.70
CA SER A 330 -1.99 19.58 -11.61
C SER A 330 -3.51 19.57 -11.45
N ASN A 331 -4.12 20.76 -11.39
CA ASN A 331 -5.57 20.97 -11.20
C ASN A 331 -6.16 20.45 -9.87
N ILE A 332 -5.36 19.98 -8.91
CA ILE A 332 -5.82 19.69 -7.55
C ILE A 332 -5.79 20.98 -6.72
N PRO A 333 -6.92 21.42 -6.14
CA PRO A 333 -6.99 22.64 -5.35
C PRO A 333 -6.20 22.52 -4.05
N THR A 334 -5.58 23.64 -3.65
CA THR A 334 -4.82 23.80 -2.40
C THR A 334 -5.72 24.20 -1.25
#